data_AF-A0A507DLU6-F1
#
_entry.id   AF-A0A507DLU6-F1
#
_cell.length_a   1.000
_cell.length_b   1.000
_cell.length_c   1.000
_cell.angle_alpha   90.00
_cell.angle_beta   90.00
_cell.angle_gamma   90.00
#
_symmetry.space_group_name_H-M   'P 1'
#
loop_
_entity.id
_entity.type
_entity.pdbx_description
1 polymer ?
#
loop_
_entity_poly.entity_id
_entity_poly.type
_entity_poly.pdbx_seq_one_letter_code
_entity_poly.pdbx_strand_id
1 'polypeptide(L)'
;MDAATEDAVIRNRIALDNRPLRKIVKRFETLRKAVEAKGGKDSSAREAFELFSTDLAAFQLSDGIQAAKADIEELKVMLIQEQTAAKRKTEYDAVARKCLELPSREESERNMATLREEILALQQTQQRLVQSYAYRKTLLHNVVSAIYTMKDAIENDGDDSARSIKKERKDEGGGNASLLANGEGGEEGEEEEEDVFGSAGRRKGGVGATGDDDEEGAYNEDSKMEES
;
A
#
# COMPACT_ATOMS: atom_id res chain seq x y z
N MET A 1 3.51 -27.73 -30.93
CA MET A 1 2.24 -27.14 -31.40
C MET A 1 1.65 -26.45 -30.19
N ASP A 2 1.54 -25.12 -30.22
CA ASP A 2 1.09 -24.32 -29.07
C ASP A 2 -0.43 -24.47 -28.88
N ALA A 3 -0.90 -24.52 -27.64
CA ALA A 3 -2.33 -24.64 -27.31
C ALA A 3 -3.18 -23.51 -27.93
N ALA A 4 -2.61 -22.30 -28.07
CA ALA A 4 -3.26 -21.17 -28.73
C ALA A 4 -3.48 -21.39 -30.24
N THR A 5 -2.58 -22.12 -30.91
CA THR A 5 -2.71 -22.42 -32.35
C THR A 5 -3.74 -23.51 -32.61
N GLU A 6 -3.84 -24.51 -31.73
CA GLU A 6 -4.81 -25.60 -31.85
C GLU A 6 -6.24 -25.11 -31.65
N ASP A 7 -6.45 -24.23 -30.67
CA ASP A 7 -7.76 -23.62 -30.39
C ASP A 7 -8.22 -22.66 -31.50
N ALA A 8 -7.29 -21.98 -32.17
CA ALA A 8 -7.57 -21.17 -33.35
C ALA A 8 -7.96 -22.04 -34.56
N VAL A 9 -7.31 -23.21 -34.75
CA VAL A 9 -7.65 -24.17 -35.81
C VAL A 9 -9.02 -24.79 -35.55
N ILE A 10 -9.35 -25.13 -34.31
CA ILE A 10 -10.66 -25.66 -33.92
C ILE A 10 -11.75 -24.62 -34.17
N ARG A 11 -11.56 -23.36 -33.73
CA ARG A 11 -12.49 -22.26 -34.02
C ARG A 11 -12.69 -22.05 -35.52
N ASN A 12 -11.63 -22.05 -36.32
CA ASN A 12 -11.75 -21.93 -37.77
C ASN A 12 -12.48 -23.13 -38.39
N ARG A 13 -12.25 -24.34 -37.89
CA ARG A 13 -12.86 -25.56 -38.43
C ARG A 13 -14.34 -25.68 -38.05
N ILE A 14 -14.73 -25.16 -36.88
CA ILE A 14 -16.12 -25.01 -36.46
C ILE A 14 -16.81 -23.90 -37.25
N ALA A 15 -16.13 -22.77 -37.49
CA ALA A 15 -16.67 -21.64 -38.24
C ALA A 15 -16.80 -21.91 -39.75
N LEU A 16 -15.96 -22.79 -40.32
CA LEU A 16 -15.90 -23.07 -41.75
C LEU A 16 -16.44 -24.44 -42.14
N ASP A 17 -17.19 -25.14 -41.27
CA ASP A 17 -17.81 -26.40 -41.67
C ASP A 17 -18.94 -26.16 -42.69
N ASN A 18 -18.54 -26.14 -43.96
CA ASN A 18 -19.43 -25.99 -45.10
C ASN A 18 -20.21 -27.28 -45.41
N ARG A 19 -20.11 -28.34 -44.59
CA ARG A 19 -20.81 -29.61 -44.83
C ARG A 19 -22.34 -29.47 -44.89
N PRO A 20 -23.03 -28.77 -43.96
CA PRO A 20 -24.47 -28.52 -44.07
C PRO A 20 -24.84 -27.68 -45.30
N LEU A 21 -24.08 -26.62 -45.62
CA LEU A 21 -24.29 -25.84 -46.85
C LEU A 21 -24.14 -26.70 -48.12
N ARG A 22 -23.10 -27.54 -48.18
CA ARG A 22 -22.92 -28.51 -49.28
C ARG A 22 -24.06 -29.52 -49.36
N LYS A 23 -24.64 -29.93 -48.23
CA LYS A 23 -25.82 -30.80 -48.19
C LYS A 23 -27.03 -30.09 -48.78
N ILE A 24 -27.29 -28.85 -48.39
CA ILE A 24 -28.37 -28.00 -48.90
C ILE A 24 -28.23 -27.79 -50.42
N VAL A 25 -27.04 -27.45 -50.91
CA VAL A 25 -26.77 -27.28 -52.35
C VAL A 25 -27.04 -28.59 -53.11
N LYS A 26 -26.60 -29.74 -52.60
CA LYS A 26 -26.89 -31.05 -53.22
C LYS A 26 -28.39 -31.38 -53.23
N ARG A 27 -29.11 -31.06 -52.14
CA ARG A 27 -30.58 -31.24 -52.06
C ARG A 27 -31.30 -30.33 -53.06
N PHE A 28 -30.84 -29.09 -53.21
CA PHE A 28 -31.35 -28.14 -54.20
C PHE A 28 -31.18 -28.65 -55.63
N GLU A 29 -29.98 -29.17 -55.97
CA GLU A 29 -29.73 -29.76 -57.29
C GLU A 29 -30.60 -31.00 -57.54
N THR A 30 -30.85 -31.81 -56.50
CA THR A 30 -31.73 -32.98 -56.58
C THR A 30 -33.17 -32.57 -56.83
N LEU A 31 -33.66 -31.56 -56.10
CA LEU A 31 -34.97 -30.97 -56.31
C LEU A 31 -35.10 -30.40 -57.73
N ARG A 32 -34.12 -29.63 -58.18
CA ARG A 32 -34.09 -29.05 -59.53
C ARG A 32 -34.23 -30.12 -60.61
N LYS A 33 -33.44 -31.21 -60.52
CA LYS A 33 -33.52 -32.34 -61.48
C LYS A 33 -34.87 -33.05 -61.44
N ALA A 34 -35.45 -33.25 -60.25
CA ALA A 34 -36.76 -33.88 -60.10
C ALA A 34 -37.90 -33.03 -60.71
N VAL A 35 -37.80 -31.70 -60.60
CA VAL A 35 -38.74 -30.75 -61.22
C VAL A 35 -38.57 -30.71 -62.74
N GLU A 36 -37.33 -30.64 -63.25
CA GLU A 36 -37.03 -30.62 -64.69
C GLU A 36 -37.47 -31.91 -65.41
N ALA A 37 -37.32 -33.08 -64.77
CA ALA A 37 -37.63 -34.36 -65.40
C ALA A 37 -39.13 -34.64 -65.56
N LYS A 38 -39.99 -34.10 -64.68
CA LYS A 38 -41.40 -34.51 -64.58
C LYS A 38 -42.41 -33.39 -64.31
N GLY A 39 -42.02 -32.13 -64.52
CA GLY A 39 -42.94 -30.99 -64.44
C GLY A 39 -43.55 -30.76 -63.05
N GLY A 40 -42.88 -31.24 -61.99
CA GLY A 40 -43.24 -30.95 -60.59
C GLY A 40 -44.50 -31.65 -60.04
N LYS A 41 -45.16 -32.53 -60.80
CA LYS A 41 -46.39 -33.24 -60.34
C LYS A 41 -46.11 -34.57 -59.64
N ASP A 42 -44.87 -35.04 -59.66
CA ASP A 42 -44.47 -36.33 -59.13
C ASP A 42 -44.17 -36.31 -57.63
N SER A 43 -44.50 -37.39 -56.92
CA SER A 43 -44.24 -37.51 -55.48
C SER A 43 -42.76 -37.32 -55.13
N SER A 44 -41.86 -37.71 -56.04
CA SER A 44 -40.40 -37.54 -55.88
C SER A 44 -39.96 -36.07 -55.81
N ALA A 45 -40.58 -35.17 -56.60
CA ALA A 45 -40.27 -33.74 -56.53
C ALA A 45 -40.74 -33.13 -55.20
N ARG A 46 -41.88 -33.60 -54.69
CA ARG A 46 -42.42 -33.17 -53.40
C ARG A 46 -41.55 -33.64 -52.23
N GLU A 47 -41.09 -34.89 -52.24
CA GLU A 47 -40.17 -35.42 -51.23
C GLU A 47 -38.81 -34.68 -51.25
N ALA A 48 -38.27 -34.38 -52.43
CA ALA A 48 -37.05 -33.60 -52.56
C ALA A 48 -37.20 -32.17 -52.02
N PHE A 49 -38.37 -31.55 -52.17
CA PHE A 49 -38.67 -30.23 -51.62
C PHE A 49 -38.73 -30.25 -50.09
N GLU A 50 -39.44 -31.22 -49.51
CA GLU A 50 -39.51 -31.39 -48.05
C GLU A 50 -38.11 -31.61 -47.44
N LEU A 51 -37.28 -32.45 -48.07
CA LEU A 51 -35.90 -32.68 -47.63
C LEU A 51 -35.02 -31.42 -47.72
N PHE A 52 -35.16 -30.64 -48.80
CA PHE A 52 -34.44 -29.37 -48.93
C PHE A 52 -34.90 -28.35 -47.89
N SER A 53 -36.21 -28.21 -47.70
CA SER A 53 -36.82 -27.28 -46.73
C SER A 53 -36.40 -27.61 -45.29
N THR A 54 -36.47 -28.88 -44.91
CA THR A 54 -36.04 -29.34 -43.58
C THR A 54 -34.53 -29.17 -43.35
N ASP A 55 -33.69 -29.51 -44.33
CA ASP A 55 -32.24 -29.30 -44.24
C ASP A 55 -31.90 -27.79 -44.15
N LEU A 56 -32.63 -26.92 -44.86
CA LEU A 56 -32.46 -25.46 -44.79
C LEU A 56 -32.87 -24.90 -43.42
N ALA A 57 -34.03 -25.31 -42.89
CA ALA A 57 -34.48 -24.90 -41.56
C ALA A 57 -33.51 -25.37 -40.46
N ALA A 58 -33.01 -26.60 -40.55
CA ALA A 58 -32.01 -27.13 -39.62
C ALA A 58 -30.71 -26.31 -39.66
N PHE A 59 -30.28 -25.86 -40.84
CA PHE A 59 -29.11 -24.99 -40.98
C PHE A 59 -29.33 -23.61 -40.37
N GLN A 60 -30.46 -22.96 -40.65
CA GLN A 60 -30.80 -21.65 -40.06
C GLN A 60 -30.86 -21.72 -38.53
N LEU A 61 -31.45 -22.79 -37.99
CA LEU A 61 -31.48 -23.02 -36.54
C LEU A 61 -30.08 -23.20 -35.96
N SER A 62 -29.22 -23.99 -36.62
CA SER A 62 -27.84 -24.19 -36.19
C SER A 62 -27.04 -22.88 -36.19
N ASP A 63 -27.21 -22.05 -37.21
CA ASP A 63 -26.56 -20.74 -37.33
C ASP A 63 -27.02 -19.80 -36.21
N GLY A 64 -28.34 -19.72 -35.97
CA GLY A 64 -28.90 -18.95 -34.86
C GLY A 64 -28.43 -19.42 -33.49
N ILE A 65 -28.29 -20.74 -33.28
CA ILE A 65 -27.72 -21.30 -32.05
C ILE A 65 -26.24 -20.92 -31.89
N GLN A 66 -25.46 -20.91 -32.98
CA GLN A 66 -24.06 -20.51 -32.93
C GLN A 66 -23.91 -19.02 -32.60
N ALA A 67 -24.72 -18.15 -33.23
CA ALA A 67 -24.74 -16.72 -32.93
C ALA A 67 -25.10 -16.48 -31.45
N ALA A 68 -26.19 -17.09 -30.96
CA ALA A 68 -26.60 -16.96 -29.56
C ALA A 68 -25.54 -17.46 -28.58
N LYS A 69 -24.80 -18.53 -28.92
CA LYS A 69 -23.69 -19.00 -28.10
C LYS A 69 -22.53 -18.02 -28.07
N ALA A 70 -22.20 -17.38 -29.19
CA ALA A 70 -21.17 -16.35 -29.25
C ALA A 70 -21.56 -15.15 -28.37
N ASP A 71 -22.80 -14.68 -28.47
CA ASP A 71 -23.32 -13.59 -27.65
C ASP A 71 -23.28 -13.93 -26.15
N ILE A 72 -23.65 -15.16 -25.78
CA ILE A 72 -23.58 -15.63 -24.38
C ILE A 72 -22.14 -15.60 -23.86
N GLU A 73 -21.17 -16.04 -24.65
CA GLU A 73 -19.75 -16.00 -24.22
C GLU A 73 -19.23 -14.57 -24.10
N GLU A 74 -19.62 -13.67 -25.01
CA GLU A 74 -19.30 -12.24 -24.90
C GLU A 74 -19.90 -11.63 -23.62
N LEU A 75 -21.19 -11.87 -23.36
CA LEU A 75 -21.88 -11.36 -22.18
C LEU A 75 -21.28 -11.90 -20.87
N LYS A 76 -20.83 -13.15 -20.84
CA LYS A 76 -20.11 -13.71 -19.68
C LYS A 76 -18.82 -12.95 -19.42
N VAL A 77 -18.04 -12.66 -20.46
CA VAL A 77 -16.79 -11.90 -20.32
C VAL A 77 -17.08 -10.49 -19.81
N MET A 78 -18.07 -9.80 -20.38
CA MET A 78 -18.48 -8.47 -19.93
C MET A 78 -18.95 -8.48 -18.47
N LEU A 79 -19.75 -9.47 -18.07
CA LEU A 79 -20.22 -9.61 -16.69
C LEU A 79 -19.05 -9.75 -15.71
N ILE A 80 -18.06 -10.57 -16.04
CA ILE A 80 -16.87 -10.75 -15.19
C ILE A 80 -16.10 -9.42 -15.10
N GLN A 81 -15.92 -8.71 -16.21
CA GLN A 81 -15.26 -7.40 -16.22
C GLN A 81 -15.97 -6.39 -15.32
N GLU A 82 -17.29 -6.25 -15.45
CA GLU A 82 -18.09 -5.36 -14.60
C GLU A 82 -18.04 -5.75 -13.12
N GLN A 83 -18.13 -7.04 -12.80
CA GLN A 83 -17.97 -7.49 -11.41
C GLN A 83 -16.59 -7.16 -10.85
N THR A 84 -15.52 -7.27 -11.65
CA THR A 84 -14.18 -6.87 -11.20
C THR A 84 -14.07 -5.35 -11.02
N ALA A 85 -14.71 -4.56 -11.89
CA ALA A 85 -14.75 -3.11 -11.76
C ALA A 85 -15.50 -2.67 -10.49
N ALA A 86 -16.63 -3.31 -10.19
CA ALA A 86 -17.39 -3.07 -8.96
C ALA A 86 -16.56 -3.39 -7.70
N LYS A 87 -15.86 -4.53 -7.67
CA LYS A 87 -14.95 -4.88 -6.56
C LYS A 87 -13.85 -3.84 -6.36
N ARG A 88 -13.16 -3.45 -7.45
CA ARG A 88 -12.13 -2.40 -7.39
C ARG A 88 -12.70 -1.07 -6.89
N LYS A 89 -13.90 -0.69 -7.33
CA LYS A 89 -14.58 0.52 -6.85
C LYS A 89 -14.79 0.47 -5.33
N THR A 90 -15.29 -0.65 -4.80
CA THR A 90 -15.49 -0.80 -3.35
C THR A 90 -14.17 -0.72 -2.56
N GLU A 91 -13.08 -1.25 -3.11
CA GLU A 91 -11.73 -1.13 -2.53
C GLU A 91 -11.24 0.32 -2.53
N TYR A 92 -11.39 1.04 -3.65
CA TYR A 92 -11.05 2.46 -3.74
C TYR A 92 -11.89 3.31 -2.79
N ASP A 93 -13.17 3.05 -2.66
CA ASP A 93 -14.06 3.75 -1.72
C ASP A 93 -13.64 3.49 -0.25
N ALA A 94 -13.16 2.28 0.06
CA ALA A 94 -12.59 1.98 1.38
C ALA A 94 -11.30 2.75 1.65
N VAL A 95 -10.39 2.82 0.67
CA VAL A 95 -9.16 3.62 0.78
C VAL A 95 -9.48 5.10 0.91
N ALA A 96 -10.41 5.61 0.11
CA ALA A 96 -10.83 7.01 0.15
C ALA A 96 -11.39 7.39 1.53
N ARG A 97 -12.24 6.54 2.13
CA ARG A 97 -12.73 6.74 3.51
C ARG A 97 -11.58 6.84 4.51
N LYS A 98 -10.60 5.92 4.42
CA LYS A 98 -9.43 5.95 5.30
C LYS A 98 -8.56 7.19 5.07
N CYS A 99 -8.44 7.69 3.84
CA CYS A 99 -7.73 8.94 3.55
C CYS A 99 -8.43 10.15 4.17
N LEU A 100 -9.76 10.14 4.25
CA LEU A 100 -10.54 11.22 4.89
C LEU A 100 -10.43 11.22 6.43
N GLU A 101 -10.08 10.09 7.04
CA GLU A 101 -9.81 10.00 8.49
C GLU A 101 -8.46 10.62 8.88
N LEU A 102 -7.53 10.73 7.94
CA LEU A 102 -6.20 11.30 8.18
C LEU A 102 -6.24 12.83 8.08
N PRO A 103 -5.38 13.55 8.83
CA PRO A 103 -5.30 15.00 8.73
C PRO A 103 -4.92 15.40 7.30
N SER A 104 -5.41 16.56 6.87
CA SER A 104 -5.03 17.09 5.56
C SER A 104 -3.51 17.20 5.46
N ARG A 105 -2.96 16.87 4.29
CA ARG A 105 -1.53 17.01 4.03
C ARG A 105 -1.03 18.42 4.37
N GLU A 106 -1.81 19.44 4.03
CA GLU A 106 -1.47 20.83 4.29
C GLU A 106 -1.44 21.14 5.80
N GLU A 107 -2.34 20.55 6.58
CA GLU A 107 -2.35 20.69 8.04
C GLU A 107 -1.14 20.01 8.67
N SER A 108 -0.81 18.80 8.22
CA SER A 108 0.42 18.10 8.66
C SER A 108 1.68 18.90 8.32
N GLU A 109 1.74 19.50 7.12
CA GLU A 109 2.85 20.36 6.69
C GLU A 109 2.96 21.63 7.55
N ARG A 110 1.84 22.28 7.89
CA ARG A 110 1.81 23.39 8.85
C ARG A 110 2.32 22.96 10.23
N ASN A 111 1.83 21.83 10.76
CA ASN A 111 2.26 21.32 12.05
C ASN A 111 3.77 21.01 12.06
N MET A 112 4.29 20.40 11.00
CA MET A 112 5.73 20.18 10.84
C MET A 112 6.52 21.48 10.78
N ALA A 113 6.02 22.51 10.11
CA ALA A 113 6.68 23.81 10.04
C ALA A 113 6.74 24.47 11.43
N THR A 114 5.62 24.52 12.15
CA THR A 114 5.55 25.07 13.51
C THR A 114 6.50 24.32 14.45
N LEU A 115 6.48 22.99 14.44
CA LEU A 115 7.37 22.18 15.29
C LEU A 115 8.85 22.43 14.98
N ARG A 116 9.21 22.65 13.71
CA ARG A 116 10.59 23.00 13.33
C ARG A 116 10.99 24.37 13.86
N GLU A 117 10.11 25.36 13.77
CA GLU A 117 10.37 26.69 14.33
C GLU A 117 10.53 26.63 15.86
N GLU A 118 9.69 25.86 16.55
CA GLU A 118 9.79 25.63 17.99
C GLU A 118 11.10 24.95 18.38
N ILE A 119 11.53 23.91 17.65
CA ILE A 119 12.83 23.25 17.87
C ILE A 119 13.98 24.26 17.72
N LEU A 120 13.95 25.08 16.67
CA LEU A 120 14.98 26.10 16.47
C LEU A 120 15.00 27.14 17.60
N ALA A 121 13.82 27.59 18.04
CA ALA A 121 13.71 28.51 19.17
C ALA A 121 14.25 27.89 20.46
N LEU A 122 13.92 26.62 20.75
CA LEU A 122 14.43 25.90 21.91
C LEU A 122 15.95 25.74 21.85
N GLN A 123 16.52 25.37 20.70
CA GLN A 123 17.97 25.28 20.52
C GLN A 123 18.67 26.62 20.78
N GLN A 124 18.12 27.73 20.29
CA GLN A 124 18.66 29.07 20.55
C GLN A 124 18.59 29.43 22.04
N THR A 125 17.47 29.13 22.71
CA THR A 125 17.35 29.38 24.15
C THR A 125 18.31 28.52 24.97
N GLN A 126 18.49 27.26 24.61
CA GLN A 126 19.48 26.36 25.22
C GLN A 126 20.89 26.92 25.05
N GLN A 127 21.28 27.35 23.84
CA GLN A 127 22.59 27.96 23.59
C GLN A 127 22.81 29.19 24.48
N ARG A 128 21.80 30.07 24.58
CA ARG A 128 21.85 31.25 25.45
C ARG A 128 22.02 30.87 26.92
N LEU A 129 21.30 29.85 27.38
CA LEU A 129 21.40 29.36 28.77
C LEU A 129 22.76 28.77 29.06
N VAL A 130 23.32 27.96 28.15
CA VAL A 130 24.66 27.38 28.26
C VAL A 130 25.72 28.48 28.36
N GLN A 131 25.66 29.49 27.49
CA GLN A 131 26.57 30.64 27.54
C GLN A 131 26.46 31.41 28.86
N SER A 132 25.24 31.71 29.30
CA SER A 132 24.98 32.38 30.57
C SER A 132 25.48 31.56 31.76
N TYR A 133 25.31 30.24 31.72
CA TYR A 133 25.79 29.33 32.76
C TYR A 133 27.33 29.32 32.81
N ALA A 134 27.99 29.19 31.66
CA ALA A 134 29.44 29.24 31.55
C ALA A 134 30.01 30.56 32.09
N TYR A 135 29.42 31.69 31.71
CA TYR A 135 29.80 33.00 32.22
C TYR A 135 29.67 33.09 33.74
N ARG A 136 28.54 32.65 34.31
CA ARG A 136 28.33 32.63 35.77
C ARG A 136 29.30 31.70 36.49
N LYS A 137 29.61 30.55 35.91
CA LYS A 137 30.60 29.60 36.44
C LYS A 137 31.99 30.24 36.52
N THR A 138 32.41 30.95 35.47
CA THR A 138 33.68 31.70 35.47
C THR A 138 33.68 32.83 36.49
N LEU A 139 32.58 33.59 36.61
CA LEU A 139 32.44 34.66 37.60
C LEU A 139 32.56 34.11 39.03
N LEU A 140 31.89 32.99 39.32
CA LEU A 140 31.99 32.33 40.62
C LEU A 140 33.42 31.85 40.88
N HIS A 141 34.08 31.26 39.90
CA HIS A 141 35.47 30.83 40.03
C HIS A 141 36.39 32.02 40.38
N ASN A 142 36.22 33.17 39.73
CA ASN A 142 36.99 34.38 40.05
C ASN A 142 36.76 34.86 41.49
N VAL A 143 35.50 34.84 41.97
CA VAL A 143 35.18 35.20 43.36
C VAL A 143 35.83 34.22 44.34
N VAL A 144 35.73 32.92 44.07
CA VAL A 144 36.34 31.88 44.91
C VAL A 144 37.86 32.03 44.94
N SER A 145 38.51 32.23 43.79
CA SER A 145 39.95 32.50 43.71
C SER A 145 40.36 33.75 44.49
N ALA A 146 39.61 34.85 44.37
CA ALA A 146 39.87 36.06 45.14
C ALA A 146 39.75 35.82 46.65
N ILE A 147 38.76 35.03 47.10
CA ILE A 147 38.63 34.63 48.51
C ILE A 147 39.85 33.83 48.97
N TYR A 148 40.33 32.86 48.18
CA TYR A 148 41.53 32.10 48.52
C TYR A 148 42.77 33.00 48.58
N THR A 149 42.97 33.91 47.61
CA THR A 149 44.09 34.86 47.65
C THR A 149 44.04 35.77 48.88
N MET A 150 42.85 36.26 49.26
CA MET A 150 42.69 37.05 50.49
C MET A 150 42.95 36.23 51.74
N LYS A 151 42.47 34.98 51.77
CA LYS A 151 42.72 34.04 52.87
C LYS A 151 44.22 33.80 53.04
N ASP A 152 44.92 33.47 51.95
CA ASP A 152 46.37 33.23 51.96
C ASP A 152 47.13 34.49 52.37
N ALA A 153 46.71 35.68 51.92
CA ALA A 153 47.31 36.94 52.37
C ALA A 153 47.14 37.16 53.88
N ILE A 154 45.97 36.87 54.46
CA ILE A 154 45.72 36.97 55.90
C ILE A 154 46.52 35.92 56.69
N GLU A 155 46.60 34.68 56.20
CA GLU A 155 47.37 33.60 56.84
C GLU A 155 48.87 33.90 56.80
N ASN A 156 49.38 34.47 55.70
CA ASN A 156 50.79 34.83 55.54
C ASN A 156 51.16 36.14 56.28
N ASP A 157 50.29 37.17 56.30
CA ASP A 157 50.50 38.40 57.09
C ASP A 157 50.47 38.13 58.61
N GLY A 158 49.79 37.05 59.05
CA GLY A 158 49.84 36.57 60.42
C GLY A 158 51.17 35.93 60.84
N ASP A 159 51.97 35.46 59.88
CA ASP A 159 53.25 34.77 60.11
C ASP A 159 54.47 35.68 59.82
N ASP A 160 54.31 36.75 59.03
CA ASP A 160 55.37 37.75 58.78
C ASP A 160 55.68 38.64 60.00
N SER A 161 54.75 38.77 60.96
CA SER A 161 55.08 39.34 62.28
C SER A 161 55.94 38.39 63.14
N ALA A 162 56.07 37.10 62.80
CA ALA A 162 56.82 36.11 63.57
C ALA A 162 58.12 35.64 62.88
N ARG A 163 58.29 35.80 61.56
CA ARG A 163 59.43 35.25 60.81
C ARG A 163 60.59 36.19 60.50
N SER A 164 60.54 37.46 60.92
CA SER A 164 61.68 38.38 60.82
C SER A 164 62.90 38.00 61.70
N ILE A 165 62.83 36.91 62.49
CA ILE A 165 63.95 36.36 63.28
C ILE A 165 64.14 34.87 63.00
N LYS A 166 64.56 34.50 61.79
CA LYS A 166 65.55 33.43 61.54
C LYS A 166 65.55 33.03 60.07
N LYS A 167 66.72 33.25 59.47
CA LYS A 167 67.55 32.21 58.83
C LYS A 167 67.92 32.58 57.39
N GLU A 168 68.95 33.41 57.29
CA GLU A 168 69.99 33.22 56.28
C GLU A 168 70.69 31.87 56.50
N ARG A 169 70.80 31.06 55.44
CA ARG A 169 72.02 30.39 54.93
C ARG A 169 71.65 29.18 54.04
N LYS A 170 72.14 29.23 52.79
CA LYS A 170 72.83 28.20 51.96
C LYS A 170 72.37 26.74 52.06
N ASP A 171 72.38 25.91 51.02
CA ASP A 171 72.85 25.95 49.63
C ASP A 171 72.25 24.73 48.92
N GLU A 172 72.15 24.81 47.60
CA GLU A 172 72.36 23.78 46.56
C GLU A 172 71.83 22.34 46.70
N GLY A 173 71.15 21.88 45.64
CA GLY A 173 71.31 20.50 45.18
C GLY A 173 70.10 19.85 44.50
N GLY A 174 70.07 19.90 43.17
CA GLY A 174 69.78 18.72 42.35
C GLY A 174 68.33 18.40 41.94
N GLY A 175 68.04 18.62 40.65
CA GLY A 175 67.84 17.52 39.69
C GLY A 175 66.44 16.92 39.47
N ASN A 176 66.03 16.95 38.18
CA ASN A 176 65.04 16.09 37.49
C ASN A 176 63.57 16.23 37.93
N ALA A 177 62.54 16.07 37.10
CA ALA A 177 62.33 15.53 35.76
C ALA A 177 60.98 16.10 35.28
N SER A 178 60.84 16.54 34.02
CA SER A 178 60.08 15.79 33.00
C SER A 178 58.71 15.27 33.47
N LEU A 179 57.61 15.81 32.94
CA LEU A 179 56.85 15.13 31.88
C LEU A 179 55.70 16.00 31.37
N LEU A 180 55.73 16.26 30.07
CA LEU A 180 54.58 16.58 29.22
C LEU A 180 53.73 15.31 29.03
N ALA A 181 52.41 15.42 29.17
CA ALA A 181 51.39 14.56 28.55
C ALA A 181 50.01 15.15 28.91
N ASN A 182 49.36 15.94 28.08
CA ASN A 182 48.49 15.49 26.98
C ASN A 182 47.78 14.18 27.29
N GLY A 183 46.53 14.31 27.77
CA GLY A 183 45.55 13.24 27.83
C GLY A 183 44.26 13.75 27.18
N GLU A 184 44.24 13.70 25.85
CA GLU A 184 43.00 13.58 25.08
C GLU A 184 42.31 12.28 25.50
N GLY A 185 41.02 12.39 25.83
CA GLY A 185 40.13 11.25 26.06
C GLY A 185 38.82 11.55 25.37
N GLY A 186 38.78 11.27 24.07
CA GLY A 186 37.54 10.98 23.38
C GLY A 186 37.12 9.55 23.72
N GLU A 187 35.87 9.36 24.10
CA GLU A 187 35.18 8.09 24.00
C GLU A 187 33.91 8.32 23.18
N GLU A 188 33.97 7.76 21.98
CA GLU A 188 32.84 7.37 21.13
C GLU A 188 32.13 6.15 21.74
N GLY A 189 30.90 5.88 21.29
CA GLY A 189 30.19 4.62 21.52
C GLY A 189 28.82 4.86 22.16
N GLU A 190 27.76 5.11 21.39
CA GLU A 190 26.97 4.14 20.59
C GLU A 190 26.05 3.24 21.44
N GLU A 191 24.81 3.14 20.94
CA GLU A 191 23.75 2.15 21.25
C GLU A 191 23.07 2.36 22.63
N GLU A 192 21.74 2.29 22.81
CA GLU A 192 20.75 1.41 22.21
C GLU A 192 19.39 2.13 22.04
N GLU A 193 18.75 1.89 20.89
CA GLU A 193 17.31 2.12 20.70
C GLU A 193 16.54 1.02 21.44
N GLU A 194 15.75 1.37 22.45
CA GLU A 194 14.71 0.46 22.96
C GLU A 194 13.37 0.76 22.29
N ASP A 195 13.01 -0.11 21.34
CA ASP A 195 11.65 -0.35 20.88
C ASP A 195 10.78 -0.85 22.04
N VAL A 196 9.91 0.02 22.57
CA VAL A 196 8.81 -0.39 23.47
C VAL A 196 7.49 -0.24 22.74
N PHE A 197 7.24 -1.11 21.75
CA PHE A 197 5.89 -1.35 21.24
C PHE A 197 5.16 -2.33 22.16
N GLY A 198 4.59 -1.79 23.25
CA GLY A 198 3.70 -2.51 24.15
C GLY A 198 2.35 -2.80 23.49
N SER A 199 2.22 -4.00 22.93
CA SER A 199 0.95 -4.64 22.62
C SER A 199 0.15 -4.93 23.90
N ALA A 200 -1.14 -4.56 23.90
CA ALA A 200 -2.29 -5.26 24.50
C ALA A 200 -3.30 -4.30 25.18
N GLY A 201 -4.47 -4.16 24.57
CA GLY A 201 -5.58 -3.40 25.13
C GLY A 201 -6.93 -3.86 24.62
N ARG A 202 -7.28 -5.14 24.85
CA ARG A 202 -8.67 -5.62 24.79
C ARG A 202 -9.52 -4.79 25.75
N ARG A 203 -10.55 -4.10 25.25
CA ARG A 203 -11.75 -3.77 26.05
C ARG A 203 -13.03 -4.10 25.29
N LYS A 204 -13.73 -5.08 25.84
CA LYS A 204 -15.15 -5.38 25.62
C LYS A 204 -16.01 -4.26 26.22
N GLY A 205 -17.09 -3.90 25.52
CA GLY A 205 -18.40 -3.64 26.12
C GLY A 205 -18.87 -2.17 26.14
N GLY A 206 -20.09 -1.95 25.64
CA GLY A 206 -20.90 -0.73 25.83
C GLY A 206 -21.52 -0.20 24.54
N VAL A 207 -22.51 -0.88 23.95
CA VAL A 207 -23.95 -0.52 24.01
C VAL A 207 -24.24 0.89 23.48
N GLY A 208 -24.66 0.96 22.21
CA GLY A 208 -25.27 2.13 21.58
C GLY A 208 -26.36 1.67 20.63
N ALA A 209 -27.61 1.89 21.03
CA ALA A 209 -28.80 1.60 20.25
C ALA A 209 -29.20 2.83 19.43
N THR A 210 -29.32 2.65 18.12
CA THR A 210 -30.16 3.36 17.13
C THR A 210 -30.02 2.50 15.87
N GLY A 211 -31.00 1.69 15.45
CA GLY A 211 -32.34 2.13 15.09
C GLY A 211 -32.22 2.88 13.78
N ASP A 212 -32.26 2.17 12.65
CA ASP A 212 -32.90 2.62 11.41
C ASP A 212 -32.95 1.46 10.40
N ASP A 213 -34.16 1.33 9.87
CA ASP A 213 -34.69 0.36 8.94
C ASP A 213 -33.90 0.26 7.63
N ASP A 214 -33.77 -0.97 7.11
CA ASP A 214 -33.92 -1.23 5.67
C ASP A 214 -34.23 -2.72 5.47
N GLU A 215 -35.52 -2.98 5.20
CA GLU A 215 -36.05 -4.21 4.65
C GLU A 215 -35.41 -4.49 3.28
N GLU A 216 -34.81 -5.66 3.07
CA GLU A 216 -34.80 -6.28 1.73
C GLU A 216 -34.89 -7.81 1.81
N GLY A 217 -36.08 -8.31 1.45
CA GLY A 217 -36.24 -9.29 0.38
C GLY A 217 -35.62 -10.67 0.57
N ALA A 218 -36.21 -11.51 1.43
CA ALA A 218 -36.07 -12.95 1.32
C ALA A 218 -36.84 -13.45 0.07
N TYR A 219 -36.13 -13.70 -1.03
CA TYR A 219 -36.70 -14.40 -2.18
C TYR A 219 -36.86 -15.88 -1.84
N ASN A 220 -38.12 -16.33 -1.81
CA ASN A 220 -38.50 -17.72 -1.64
C ASN A 220 -37.97 -18.58 -2.80
N GLU A 221 -37.17 -19.60 -2.49
CA GLU A 221 -36.95 -20.76 -3.37
C GLU A 221 -38.16 -21.68 -3.29
N ASP A 222 -39.21 -21.37 -4.04
CA ASP A 222 -40.33 -22.28 -4.27
C ASP A 222 -40.59 -22.38 -5.79
N SER A 223 -39.88 -23.31 -6.43
CA SER A 223 -40.17 -23.80 -7.78
C SER A 223 -39.56 -25.18 -7.98
N LYS A 224 -40.17 -26.17 -7.31
CA LYS A 224 -40.25 -27.54 -7.80
C LYS A 224 -41.69 -27.79 -8.24
N MET A 225 -42.04 -27.34 -9.43
CA MET A 225 -43.05 -28.03 -10.26
C MET A 225 -42.35 -29.30 -10.77
N GLU A 226 -42.81 -30.48 -10.39
CA GLU A 226 -43.80 -31.25 -11.17
C GLU A 226 -43.38 -31.41 -12.63
N GLU A 227 -42.68 -32.51 -12.92
CA GLU A 227 -42.78 -33.17 -14.22
C GLU A 227 -43.52 -34.50 -14.02
N SER A 228 -44.51 -34.68 -14.91
CA SER A 228 -45.43 -35.81 -15.06
C SER A 228 -44.77 -37.06 -15.62
#